data_AF-A0A3C0UIF0-F1
#
_entry.id   AF-A0A3C0UIF0-F1
#
_cell.length_a   1.000
_cell.length_b   1.000
_cell.length_c   1.000
_cell.angle_alpha   90.00
_cell.angle_beta   90.00
_cell.angle_gamma   90.00
#
_symmetry.space_group_name_H-M   'P 1'
#
loop_
_entity.id
_entity.type
_entity.pdbx_description
1 polymer ?
#
loop_
_entity_poly.entity_id
_entity_poly.type
_entity_poly.pdbx_seq_one_letter_code
_entity_poly.pdbx_strand_id
1 'polypeptide(L)' 'MLAADLLVINARIWTGNPVKPYAEAIAIKGELILAVGSKGEADSFRGPDTQVLDAAG' A
#
# COMPACT_ATOMS: atom_id res chain seq x y z
N MET A 1 -5.78 2.95 16.48
CA MET A 1 -4.84 3.08 15.34
C MET A 1 -5.60 2.80 14.06
N LEU A 2 -5.31 3.54 12.99
CA LEU A 2 -5.93 3.30 11.68
C LEU A 2 -5.19 2.15 11.00
N ALA A 3 -5.88 1.07 10.68
CA ALA A 3 -5.34 -0.07 9.95
C ALA A 3 -6.00 -0.20 8.56
N ALA A 4 -5.25 -0.74 7.62
CA ALA A 4 -5.72 -1.08 6.28
C ALA A 4 -6.57 -2.36 6.30
N ASP A 5 -7.55 -2.44 5.41
CA ASP A 5 -8.26 -3.69 5.13
C ASP A 5 -7.43 -4.55 4.15
N LEU A 6 -6.78 -3.90 3.18
CA LEU A 6 -5.89 -4.53 2.20
C LEU A 6 -4.54 -3.80 2.14
N LEU A 7 -3.45 -4.56 2.20
CA LEU A 7 -2.09 -4.11 1.99
C LEU A 7 -1.46 -4.89 0.83
N VAL A 8 -1.17 -4.22 -0.28
CA VAL A 8 -0.43 -4.81 -1.41
C VAL A 8 1.03 -4.41 -1.31
N ILE A 9 1.94 -5.39 -1.34
CA ILE A 9 3.38 -5.19 -1.20
C ILE A 9 4.16 -5.84 -2.36
N ASN A 10 5.43 -5.45 -2.49
CA ASN A 10 6.34 -5.94 -3.54
C ASN A 10 5.70 -5.79 -4.94
N ALA A 11 5.07 -4.64 -5.20
CA ALA A 11 4.37 -4.35 -6.44
C ALA A 11 5.04 -3.22 -7.21
N ARG A 12 4.86 -3.16 -8.54
CA ARG A 12 5.15 -1.97 -9.35
C ARG A 12 3.88 -1.16 -9.64
N ILE A 13 3.53 -0.25 -8.74
CA ILE A 13 2.30 0.53 -8.82
C ILE A 13 2.55 1.83 -9.59
N TRP A 14 1.86 2.06 -10.72
CA TRP A 14 1.85 3.36 -11.37
C TRP A 14 0.92 4.34 -10.64
N THR A 15 1.46 5.46 -10.17
CA THR A 15 0.74 6.40 -9.30
C THR A 15 0.10 7.59 -10.04
N GLY A 16 0.45 7.78 -11.32
CA GLY A 16 0.09 8.99 -12.07
C GLY A 16 0.79 10.29 -11.60
N ASN A 17 1.62 10.23 -10.56
CA ASN A 17 2.39 11.38 -10.09
C ASN A 17 3.69 11.52 -10.92
N PRO A 18 3.90 12.63 -11.66
CA PRO A 18 5.07 12.78 -12.52
C PRO A 18 6.41 12.86 -11.73
N VAL A 19 6.38 13.25 -10.46
CA VAL A 19 7.58 13.34 -9.60
C VAL A 19 7.94 11.98 -8.99
N LYS A 20 6.93 11.16 -8.69
CA LYS A 20 7.10 9.81 -8.12
C LYS A 20 6.15 8.82 -8.80
N PRO A 21 6.42 8.43 -10.06
CA PRO A 21 5.48 7.71 -10.91
C PRO A 21 5.26 6.26 -10.50
N TYR A 22 6.15 5.70 -9.66
CA TYR A 22 6.05 4.34 -9.17
C TYR A 22 6.09 4.26 -7.64
N ALA A 23 5.38 3.28 -7.09
CA ALA A 23 5.39 2.90 -5.68
C ALA A 23 5.54 1.38 -5.55
N GLU A 24 6.03 0.94 -4.39
CA GLU A 24 6.31 -0.45 -4.05
C GLU A 24 5.14 -1.12 -3.30
N ALA A 25 4.28 -0.32 -2.68
CA ALA A 25 3.16 -0.78 -1.88
C ALA A 25 2.03 0.25 -1.78
N ILE A 26 0.82 -0.26 -1.49
CA ILE A 26 -0.39 0.54 -1.23
C ILE A 26 -1.19 -0.06 -0.07
N ALA A 27 -1.64 0.80 0.83
CA ALA A 27 -2.51 0.47 1.96
C ALA A 27 -3.90 1.07 1.72
N ILE A 28 -4.95 0.23 1.78
CA ILE A 28 -6.32 0.59 1.43
C ILE A 28 -7.24 0.27 2.60
N LYS A 29 -8.17 1.18 2.91
CA LYS A 29 -9.26 0.97 3.87
C LYS A 29 -10.59 1.36 3.22
N GLY A 30 -11.44 0.39 2.94
CA GLY A 30 -12.65 0.57 2.13
C GLY A 30 -12.31 1.28 0.81
N GLU A 31 -12.79 2.51 0.67
CA GLU A 31 -12.63 3.33 -0.54
C GLU A 31 -11.45 4.32 -0.45
N LEU A 32 -10.70 4.30 0.67
CA LEU A 32 -9.63 5.24 0.95
C LEU A 32 -8.24 4.62 0.77
N ILE A 33 -7.36 5.35 0.09
CA ILE A 33 -5.92 5.05 0.06
C ILE A 33 -5.29 5.71 1.30
N LEU A 34 -4.80 4.89 2.24
CA LEU A 34 -4.13 5.36 3.45
C LEU A 34 -2.66 5.75 3.18
N ALA A 35 -2.00 4.99 2.30
CA ALA A 35 -0.65 5.27 1.85
C ALA A 35 -0.37 4.62 0.49
N VAL A 36 0.46 5.27 -0.32
CA VAL A 36 1.02 4.74 -1.56
C VAL A 36 2.47 5.21 -1.68
N GLY A 37 3.41 4.26 -1.64
CA GLY A 37 4.81 4.64 -1.51
C GLY A 37 5.75 3.45 -1.33
N SER A 38 6.69 3.57 -0.38
CA SER A 38 7.60 2.46 -0.08
C SER A 38 6.86 1.35 0.67
N LYS A 39 7.44 0.14 0.67
CA LYS A 39 6.91 -0.95 1.47
C LYS A 39 6.77 -0.58 2.94
N GLY A 40 7.78 0.06 3.54
CA GLY A 40 7.77 0.42 4.96
C GLY A 40 6.71 1.47 5.32
N GLU A 41 6.45 2.43 4.42
CA GLU A 41 5.41 3.44 4.62
C GLU A 41 4.02 2.79 4.67
N ALA A 42 3.71 1.93 3.69
CA ALA A 42 2.42 1.23 3.65
C ALA A 42 2.28 0.19 4.79
N ASP A 43 3.36 -0.49 5.16
CA ASP A 43 3.37 -1.50 6.22
C ASP A 43 3.08 -0.91 7.60
N SER A 44 3.29 0.40 7.80
CA SER A 44 2.89 1.10 9.03
C SER A 44 1.38 1.08 9.30
N PHE A 45 0.57 0.75 8.29
CA PHE A 45 -0.89 0.59 8.39
C PHE A 45 -1.33 -0.87 8.58
N ARG A 46 -0.39 -1.81 8.74
CA ARG A 46 -0.71 -3.22 9.00
C ARG A 46 -1.36 -3.37 10.38
N GLY A 47 -2.55 -3.96 10.39
CA GLY A 47 -3.29 -4.38 11.57
C GLY A 47 -3.49 -5.89 11.63
N PRO A 48 -4.11 -6.40 12.71
CA PRO A 48 -4.34 -7.83 12.91
C PRO A 48 -5.26 -8.45 11.83
N ASP A 49 -6.20 -7.67 11.29
CA ASP A 49 -7.17 -8.12 10.29
C ASP A 49 -6.80 -7.69 8.85
N THR A 50 -5.65 -7.03 8.66
CA THR A 50 -5.24 -6.57 7.33
C THR A 50 -4.91 -7.76 6.43
N GLN A 51 -5.62 -7.87 5.31
CA GLN A 51 -5.25 -8.82 4.26
C GLN A 51 -3.99 -8.33 3.57
N VAL A 52 -3.01 -9.22 3.40
CA VAL A 52 -1.72 -8.87 2.80
C VAL A 52 -1.55 -9.65 1.52
N LEU A 53 -1.39 -8.92 0.42
CA LEU A 53 -1.16 -9.45 -0.92
C LEU A 53 0.28 -9.15 -1.32
N ASP A 54 1.08 -10.20 -1.50
CA ASP A 54 2.39 -10.09 -2.15
C ASP A 54 2.19 -10.16 -3.66
N ALA A 55 2.48 -9.05 -4.36
CA ALA A 55 2.32 -8.96 -5.80
C ALA A 55 3.48 -9.60 -6.58
N ALA A 56 4.62 -9.87 -5.92
CA ALA A 56 5.80 -10.51 -6.49
C ALA A 56 6.42 -9.83 -7.74
N GLY A 57 6.21 -8.52 -7.94
CA GLY A 57 6.86 -7.72 -8.98
C GLY A 57 5.91 -6.85 -9.80
#